data_AF-A0A835KZD2-F1
#
_entry.id   AF-A0A835KZD2-F1
#
_cell.length_a   1.000
_cell.length_b   1.000
_cell.length_c   1.000
_cell.angle_alpha   90.00
_cell.angle_beta   90.00
_cell.angle_gamma   90.00
#
_symmetry.space_group_name_H-M   'P 1'
#
loop_
_entity.id
_entity.type
_entity.pdbx_description
1 polymer ?
#
loop_
_entity_poly.entity_id
_entity_poly.type
_entity_poly.pdbx_seq_one_letter_code
_entity_poly.pdbx_strand_id
1 'polypeptide(L)'
;MNLKFDSEAFSILLWFKVVGWRDRENVEEYWNKILKMTDGTGEPMFPNLKEIIKVLLVLPFSNACVERVFSQLKLIKSDQRNRLNTDTIAALMATKAAVKNATTFEPSKALMHAKIKCSTDGDGDGEGRC
;
A
#
# COMPACT_ATOMS: atom_id res chain seq x y z
N MET A 1 11.68 9.16 34.84
CA MET A 1 12.57 8.10 34.31
C MET A 1 13.65 8.77 33.47
N ASN A 2 14.89 8.81 33.97
CA ASN A 2 16.02 9.36 33.26
C ASN A 2 16.39 8.43 32.10
N LEU A 3 16.17 8.88 30.86
CA LEU A 3 16.74 8.27 29.67
C LEU A 3 18.24 8.54 29.71
N LYS A 4 19.03 7.59 30.20
CA LYS A 4 20.47 7.56 29.92
C LYS A 4 20.61 7.33 28.42
N PHE A 5 20.86 8.41 27.67
CA PHE A 5 21.27 8.28 26.27
C PHE A 5 22.68 7.71 26.27
N ASP A 6 22.76 6.47 25.83
CA ASP A 6 23.99 5.71 25.68
C ASP A 6 24.93 6.40 24.66
N SER A 7 26.25 6.34 24.89
CA SER A 7 27.28 6.91 24.01
C SER A 7 27.15 6.38 22.57
N GLU A 8 26.70 5.14 22.42
CA GLU A 8 26.50 4.50 21.12
C GLU A 8 25.37 5.15 20.32
N ALA A 9 24.33 5.67 21.01
CA ALA A 9 23.23 6.38 20.36
C ALA A 9 23.69 7.72 19.77
N PHE A 10 24.66 8.38 20.40
CA PHE A 10 25.25 9.62 19.89
C PHE A 10 26.08 9.37 18.64
N SER A 11 26.81 8.25 18.59
CA SER A 11 27.58 7.83 17.42
C SER A 11 26.67 7.48 16.24
N ILE A 12 25.57 6.78 16.48
CA ILE A 12 24.54 6.47 15.47
C ILE A 12 23.89 7.75 14.94
N LEU A 13 23.48 8.67 15.83
CA LEU A 13 22.90 9.96 15.45
C LEU A 13 23.89 10.83 14.64
N LEU A 14 25.17 10.81 15.01
CA LEU A 14 26.22 11.52 14.29
C LEU A 14 26.46 10.91 12.91
N TRP A 15 26.44 9.57 12.81
CA TRP A 15 26.55 8.86 11.54
C TRP A 15 25.38 9.21 10.63
N PHE A 16 24.13 9.13 11.11
CA PHE A 16 22.94 9.55 10.35
C PHE A 16 23.04 10.99 9.86
N LYS A 17 23.61 11.90 10.66
CA LYS A 17 23.81 13.30 10.26
C LYS A 17 24.93 13.48 9.23
N VAL A 18 25.99 12.68 9.29
CA VAL A 18 27.08 12.61 8.29
C VAL A 18 26.58 12.04 6.96
N VAL A 19 25.72 11.03 6.98
CA VAL A 19 25.11 10.47 5.75
C VAL A 19 24.00 11.37 5.17
N GLY A 20 23.71 12.51 5.82
CA GLY A 20 22.73 13.47 5.34
C GLY A 20 21.29 12.95 5.41
N TRP A 21 20.97 12.12 6.41
CA TRP A 21 19.61 11.64 6.61
C TRP A 21 18.70 12.82 6.94
N ARG A 22 17.77 13.11 6.03
CA ARG A 22 16.79 14.20 6.16
C ARG A 22 15.44 13.54 6.46
N ASP A 23 14.89 13.81 7.64
CA ASP A 23 13.64 13.24 8.21
C ASP A 23 12.39 13.30 7.30
N ARG A 24 12.49 13.99 6.15
CA ARG A 24 11.40 14.28 5.21
C ARG A 24 11.50 13.52 3.89
N GLU A 25 12.54 12.71 3.66
CA GLU A 25 12.66 11.90 2.43
C GLU A 25 11.97 10.54 2.61
N ASN A 26 11.30 10.06 1.54
CA ASN A 26 10.75 8.71 1.52
C ASN A 26 11.89 7.69 1.65
N VAL A 27 11.73 6.72 2.55
CA VAL A 27 12.72 5.66 2.79
C VAL A 27 13.09 4.94 1.50
N GLU A 28 12.11 4.68 0.64
CA GLU A 28 12.32 4.08 -0.69
C GLU A 28 13.20 4.95 -1.61
N GLU A 29 13.01 6.26 -1.59
CA GLU A 29 13.76 7.20 -2.42
C GLU A 29 15.21 7.32 -1.96
N TYR A 30 15.42 7.37 -0.64
CA TYR A 30 16.75 7.38 -0.03
C TYR A 30 17.55 6.12 -0.38
N TRP A 31 16.98 4.93 -0.15
CA TRP A 31 17.66 3.68 -0.47
C TRP A 31 17.85 3.50 -1.98
N ASN A 32 16.90 3.95 -2.81
CA ASN A 32 17.08 3.95 -4.27
C ASN A 32 18.29 4.79 -4.71
N LYS A 33 18.58 5.93 -4.06
CA LYS A 33 19.78 6.73 -4.34
C LYS A 33 21.05 5.95 -4.01
N ILE A 34 21.12 5.37 -2.80
CA ILE A 34 22.30 4.61 -2.34
C ILE A 34 22.55 3.38 -3.21
N LEU A 35 21.49 2.63 -3.55
CA LEU A 35 21.62 1.42 -4.36
C LEU A 35 21.97 1.69 -5.82
N LYS A 36 21.81 2.94 -6.28
CA LYS A 36 22.23 3.40 -7.62
C LYS A 36 23.63 4.01 -7.63
N MET A 37 24.28 4.19 -6.47
CA MET A 37 25.66 4.66 -6.42
C MET A 37 26.58 3.61 -7.04
N THR A 38 27.31 4.01 -8.08
CA THR A 38 28.32 3.21 -8.75
C THR A 38 29.70 3.70 -8.37
N ASP A 39 30.64 2.77 -8.24
CA ASP A 39 32.05 3.11 -8.06
C ASP A 39 32.64 3.70 -9.36
N GLY A 40 33.86 4.22 -9.32
CA GLY A 40 34.56 4.79 -10.50
C GLY A 40 34.73 3.81 -11.67
N THR A 41 34.51 2.51 -11.43
CA THR A 41 34.56 1.42 -12.40
C THR A 41 33.18 1.08 -12.99
N GLY A 42 32.10 1.72 -12.55
CA GLY A 42 30.72 1.48 -13.03
C GLY A 42 29.98 0.35 -12.32
N GLU A 43 30.63 -0.36 -11.40
CA GLU A 43 30.03 -1.44 -10.60
C GLU A 43 29.23 -0.88 -9.40
N PRO A 44 28.15 -1.56 -8.96
CA PRO A 44 27.38 -1.13 -7.79
C PRO A 44 28.26 -1.17 -6.53
N MET A 45 28.29 -0.06 -5.79
CA MET A 45 29.18 0.08 -4.63
C MET A 45 28.89 -0.93 -3.51
N PHE A 46 27.64 -1.39 -3.38
CA PHE A 46 27.21 -2.31 -2.32
C PHE A 46 26.30 -3.44 -2.84
N PRO A 47 26.85 -4.49 -3.48
CA PRO A 47 26.05 -5.56 -4.08
C PRO A 47 25.29 -6.40 -3.05
N ASN A 48 25.91 -6.73 -1.91
CA ASN A 48 25.27 -7.53 -0.85
C ASN A 48 24.21 -6.73 -0.08
N LEU A 49 24.48 -5.44 0.16
CA LEU A 49 23.53 -4.55 0.85
C LEU A 49 22.25 -4.36 0.02
N LYS A 50 22.38 -4.30 -1.31
CA LYS A 50 21.25 -4.22 -2.23
C LYS A 50 20.26 -5.35 -2.02
N GLU A 51 20.74 -6.57 -1.84
CA GLU A 51 19.86 -7.72 -1.68
C GLU A 51 19.13 -7.69 -0.34
N ILE A 52 19.83 -7.32 0.74
CA ILE A 52 19.25 -7.20 2.08
C ILE A 52 18.18 -6.10 2.12
N ILE A 53 18.48 -4.93 1.54
CA ILE A 53 17.56 -3.79 1.56
C ILE A 53 16.31 -4.05 0.73
N LYS A 54 16.41 -4.77 -0.41
CA LYS A 54 15.21 -5.20 -1.15
C LYS A 54 14.27 -6.02 -0.29
N VAL A 55 14.80 -7.01 0.43
CA VAL A 55 13.99 -7.86 1.33
C VAL A 55 13.40 -7.01 2.45
N LEU A 56 14.21 -6.13 3.06
CA LEU A 56 13.78 -5.26 4.15
C LEU A 56 12.65 -4.30 3.73
N LEU A 57 12.69 -3.75 2.51
CA LEU A 57 11.68 -2.82 2.00
C LEU A 57 10.35 -3.52 1.65
N VAL A 58 10.36 -4.82 1.38
CA VAL A 58 9.13 -5.61 1.12
C VAL A 58 8.44 -5.99 2.43
N LEU A 59 9.18 -6.06 3.54
CA LEU A 59 8.60 -6.42 4.82
C LEU A 59 7.73 -5.28 5.37
N PRO A 60 6.50 -5.59 5.79
CA PRO A 60 5.65 -4.60 6.46
C PRO A 60 6.32 -4.18 7.77
N PHE A 61 6.80 -2.94 7.82
CA PHE A 61 7.57 -2.40 8.94
C PHE A 61 6.77 -2.31 10.26
N SER A 62 5.43 -2.28 10.20
CA SER A 62 4.59 -2.11 11.40
C SER A 62 3.21 -2.75 11.26
N ASN A 63 2.67 -3.20 12.39
CA ASN A 63 1.28 -3.65 12.49
C ASN A 63 0.28 -2.56 12.10
N ALA A 64 0.65 -1.28 12.23
CA ALA A 64 -0.20 -0.16 11.83
C ALA A 64 -0.57 -0.18 10.33
N CYS A 65 0.30 -0.75 9.47
CA CYS A 65 0.00 -0.93 8.06
C CYS A 65 -1.14 -1.94 7.86
N VAL A 66 -1.10 -3.03 8.62
CA VAL A 66 -2.12 -4.09 8.59
C VAL A 66 -3.43 -3.58 9.20
N GLU A 67 -3.38 -2.87 10.34
CA GLU A 67 -4.54 -2.22 10.95
C GLU A 67 -5.19 -1.19 10.02
N ARG A 68 -4.40 -0.45 9.24
CA ARG A 68 -4.93 0.45 8.21
C ARG A 68 -5.72 -0.32 7.16
N VAL A 69 -5.21 -1.44 6.66
CA VAL A 69 -5.92 -2.30 5.69
C VAL A 69 -7.20 -2.86 6.31
N PHE A 70 -7.16 -3.35 7.55
CA PHE A 70 -8.35 -3.84 8.25
C PHE A 70 -9.39 -2.74 8.50
N SER A 71 -8.97 -1.52 8.80
CA SER A 71 -9.86 -0.38 8.92
C SER A 71 -10.55 -0.06 7.59
N GLN A 72 -9.81 -0.10 6.47
CA GLN A 72 -10.41 0.04 5.13
C GLN A 72 -11.38 -1.11 4.81
N LEU A 73 -11.04 -2.34 5.19
CA LEU A 73 -11.92 -3.48 5.03
C LEU A 73 -13.22 -3.32 5.85
N LYS A 74 -13.14 -2.79 7.07
CA LYS A 74 -14.31 -2.49 7.90
C LYS A 74 -15.21 -1.42 7.28
N LEU A 75 -14.64 -0.45 6.58
CA LEU A 75 -15.44 0.54 5.83
C LEU A 75 -16.18 -0.08 4.63
N ILE A 76 -15.56 -1.03 3.94
CA ILE A 76 -16.19 -1.77 2.83
C ILE A 76 -17.28 -2.70 3.37
N LYS A 77 -16.99 -3.39 4.48
CA LYS A 77 -17.89 -4.31 5.18
C LYS A 77 -18.59 -3.58 6.32
N SER A 78 -19.47 -2.66 5.95
CA SER A 78 -20.33 -1.93 6.88
C SER A 78 -21.42 -2.84 7.46
N ASP A 79 -22.01 -2.45 8.59
CA ASP A 79 -23.04 -3.23 9.31
C ASP A 79 -24.25 -3.54 8.42
N GLN A 80 -24.60 -2.64 7.49
CA GLN A 80 -25.67 -2.83 6.51
C GLN A 80 -25.27 -3.70 5.31
N ARG A 81 -23.97 -3.87 5.05
CA ARG A 81 -23.41 -4.57 3.87
C ARG A 81 -22.42 -5.66 4.29
N ASN A 82 -22.84 -6.53 5.20
CA ASN A 82 -22.00 -7.58 5.78
C ASN A 82 -21.89 -8.87 4.91
N ARG A 83 -22.90 -9.16 4.08
CA ARG A 83 -22.90 -10.30 3.14
C ARG A 83 -22.19 -9.94 1.82
N LEU A 84 -20.87 -9.96 1.83
CA LEU A 84 -20.06 -9.87 0.62
C LEU A 84 -19.17 -11.10 0.49
N ASN A 85 -19.12 -11.67 -0.71
CA ASN A 85 -18.18 -12.74 -1.01
C ASN A 85 -16.75 -12.18 -0.95
N THR A 86 -15.78 -13.04 -0.60
CA THR A 86 -14.37 -12.69 -0.47
C THR A 86 -13.82 -12.11 -1.77
N ASP A 87 -14.23 -12.65 -2.92
CA ASP A 87 -13.80 -12.17 -4.23
C ASP A 87 -14.27 -10.74 -4.50
N THR A 88 -15.50 -10.42 -4.11
CA THR A 88 -16.06 -9.07 -4.23
C THR A 88 -15.33 -8.09 -3.32
N ILE A 89 -14.99 -8.51 -2.09
CA ILE A 89 -14.22 -7.70 -1.15
C ILE A 89 -12.82 -7.42 -1.71
N ALA A 90 -12.14 -8.44 -2.23
CA ALA A 90 -10.81 -8.30 -2.84
C ALA A 90 -10.84 -7.34 -4.04
N ALA A 91 -11.83 -7.49 -4.92
CA ALA A 91 -12.02 -6.59 -6.07
C ALA A 91 -12.29 -5.14 -5.62
N LEU A 92 -13.11 -4.93 -4.59
CA LEU A 92 -13.39 -3.60 -4.04
C LEU A 92 -12.14 -2.97 -3.40
N MET A 93 -11.36 -3.74 -2.63
CA MET A 93 -10.10 -3.26 -2.06
C MET A 93 -9.10 -2.89 -3.15
N ALA A 94 -8.94 -3.73 -4.19
CA ALA A 94 -8.05 -3.45 -5.31
C ALA A 94 -8.48 -2.19 -6.09
N THR A 95 -9.78 -2.07 -6.37
CA THR A 95 -10.34 -0.89 -7.05
C THR A 95 -10.09 0.38 -6.23
N LYS A 96 -10.30 0.32 -4.91
CA LYS A 96 -10.06 1.45 -4.00
C LYS A 96 -8.58 1.84 -3.91
N ALA A 97 -7.67 0.87 -4.03
CA ALA A 97 -6.24 1.13 -4.06
C ALA A 97 -5.77 1.75 -5.39
N ALA A 98 -6.38 1.32 -6.51
CA ALA A 98 -6.05 1.82 -7.85
C ALA A 98 -6.60 3.23 -8.11
N VAL A 99 -7.81 3.54 -7.63
CA VAL A 99 -8.49 4.81 -7.90
C VAL A 99 -8.17 5.83 -6.81
N LYS A 100 -7.26 6.77 -7.12
CA LYS A 100 -6.84 7.83 -6.18
C LYS A 100 -7.76 9.06 -6.18
N ASN A 101 -8.40 9.38 -7.31
CA ASN A 101 -9.21 10.59 -7.51
C ASN A 101 -10.52 10.27 -8.25
N ALA A 102 -11.48 9.65 -7.56
CA ALA A 102 -12.78 9.29 -8.14
C ALA A 102 -13.70 10.50 -8.41
N THR A 103 -13.34 11.69 -7.92
CA THR A 103 -14.16 12.90 -8.02
C THR A 103 -14.23 13.50 -9.43
N THR A 104 -13.35 13.07 -10.35
CA THR A 104 -13.34 13.50 -11.75
C THR A 104 -13.83 12.40 -12.70
N PHE A 105 -14.47 11.36 -12.17
CA PHE A 105 -15.04 10.32 -13.02
C PHE A 105 -16.27 10.85 -13.75
N GLU A 106 -16.09 11.23 -15.01
CA GLU A 106 -17.20 11.50 -15.93
C GLU A 106 -17.56 10.22 -16.68
N PRO A 107 -18.78 9.68 -16.48
CA PRO A 107 -19.19 8.46 -17.16
C PRO A 107 -19.32 8.71 -18.66
N SER A 108 -18.73 7.84 -19.48
CA SER A 108 -18.88 7.92 -20.93
C SER A 108 -20.34 7.69 -21.33
N LYS A 109 -20.77 8.28 -22.46
CA LYS A 109 -22.16 8.10 -22.97
C LYS A 109 -22.54 6.62 -23.12
N ALA A 110 -21.58 5.77 -23.50
CA ALA A 110 -21.78 4.33 -23.57
C ALA A 110 -22.08 3.70 -22.20
N LEU A 111 -21.42 4.15 -21.12
CA LEU A 111 -21.67 3.67 -19.77
C LEU A 111 -23.04 4.11 -19.23
N MET A 112 -23.50 5.30 -19.60
CA MET A 112 -24.85 5.77 -19.20
C MET A 112 -25.98 4.96 -19.86
N HIS A 113 -25.76 4.43 -21.06
CA HIS A 113 -26.74 3.58 -21.76
C HIS A 113 -26.54 2.09 -21.50
N ALA A 114 -25.48 1.71 -20.77
CA ALA A 114 -25.23 0.33 -20.41
C ALA A 114 -26.26 -0.11 -19.35
N LYS A 115 -27.17 -1.00 -19.74
CA LYS A 115 -28.01 -1.71 -18.77
C LYS A 115 -27.09 -2.58 -17.91
N ILE A 116 -27.06 -2.30 -16.61
CA ILE A 116 -26.47 -3.22 -15.63
C ILE A 116 -27.26 -4.52 -15.74
N LYS A 117 -26.65 -5.56 -16.33
CA LYS A 117 -27.17 -6.92 -16.16
C LYS A 117 -26.97 -7.25 -14.69
N CYS A 118 -28.04 -7.22 -13.92
CA CYS A 118 -28.06 -7.87 -12.63
C CYS A 118 -27.83 -9.35 -12.91
N SER A 119 -26.74 -9.92 -12.38
CA SER A 119 -26.53 -11.36 -12.40
C SER A 119 -27.67 -11.98 -11.60
N THR A 120 -28.71 -12.45 -12.28
CA THR A 120 -29.60 -13.45 -11.71
C THR A 120 -28.77 -14.72 -11.64
N ASP A 121 -28.06 -14.91 -10.53
CA ASP A 121 -27.66 -16.24 -10.10
C ASP A 121 -28.96 -16.92 -9.66
N GLY A 122 -29.73 -17.34 -10.68
CA GLY A 122 -30.94 -18.10 -10.50
C GLY A 122 -30.56 -19.54 -10.24
N ASP A 123 -30.64 -19.94 -8.98
CA ASP A 123 -31.19 -21.26 -8.66
C ASP A 123 -32.69 -21.07 -8.43
N GLY A 124 -33.48 -21.65 -9.34
CA GLY A 124 -34.83 -22.13 -9.02
C GLY A 124 -36.00 -21.14 -9.02
N ASP A 125 -36.84 -21.29 -10.04
CA ASP A 125 -38.32 -21.29 -9.98
C ASP A 125 -39.04 -20.38 -8.96
N GLY A 126 -39.58 -19.27 -9.47
CA GLY A 126 -40.53 -18.44 -8.73
C GLY A 126 -41.21 -17.41 -9.63
N GLU A 127 -42.38 -17.79 -10.11
CA GLU A 127 -43.30 -17.05 -10.96
C GLU A 127 -43.53 -15.60 -10.53
N GLY A 128 -43.40 -14.69 -11.50
CA GLY A 128 -43.49 -13.26 -11.28
C GLY A 128 -44.91 -12.75 -11.01
N ARG A 129 -44.98 -11.69 -10.21
CA ARG A 129 -45.94 -10.61 -10.42
C ARG A 129 -45.34 -9.30 -9.88
N CYS A 130 -45.43 -8.31 -10.76
CA CYS A 130 -45.03 -6.89 -10.72
C CYS A 130 -44.52 -6.31 -9.40
#